data_AF-A0A7W0ZS49-F1
#
_entry.id   AF-A0A7W0ZS49-F1
#
_cell.length_a   1.000
_cell.length_b   1.000
_cell.length_c   1.000
_cell.angle_alpha   90.00
_cell.angle_beta   90.00
_cell.angle_gamma   90.00
#
_symmetry.space_group_name_H-M   'P 1'
#
loop_
_entity.id
_entity.type
_entity.pdbx_description
1 polymer ?
#
loop_
_entity_poly.entity_id
_entity_poly.type
_entity_poly.pdbx_seq_one_letter_code
_entity_poly.pdbx_strand_id
1 'polypeptide(L)'
;VRLTGGEPTVRKGIADLVRRIAAVPGIDQVVMTTNGHLLDELAAPLAAAGLSAVNVSIDTLDPERFRMLTSRGDLARVLAGIDAAVAAGLRVKTNAVALRGVNDGELLALCEYAWGHGAVPRFIEHMPMSEGQLYTTDAELSSAQIRVALEAALGPLTASDRPGQDPGPARHWRTASGREVGIISAMTDHFCDDCNRLRLTATGDLHACLGHDDAISLRDVLRTGGTEDDVVRAIAAAVTGKRAGHVFERTGAGAPGKHMISIGG
;
A
#
# COMPACT_ATOMS: atom_id res chain seq x y z
N VAL A 1 4.64 7.79 9.48
CA VAL A 1 4.34 6.37 9.82
C VAL A 1 3.14 5.87 9.01
N ARG A 2 3.15 4.60 8.59
CA ARG A 2 2.01 3.97 7.89
C ARG A 2 1.44 2.81 8.69
N LEU A 3 0.14 2.85 8.98
CA LEU A 3 -0.63 1.80 9.60
C LEU A 3 -1.22 0.86 8.53
N THR A 4 -1.11 -0.43 8.81
CA THR A 4 -1.49 -1.53 7.91
C THR A 4 -1.53 -2.82 8.75
N GLY A 5 -1.40 -3.99 8.13
CA GLY A 5 -1.41 -5.32 8.75
C GLY A 5 -2.17 -6.28 7.85
N GLY A 6 -3.09 -7.04 8.44
CA GLY A 6 -4.31 -7.41 7.72
C GLY A 6 -5.17 -6.18 7.48
N GLU A 7 -6.39 -6.16 8.03
CA GLU A 7 -7.20 -4.96 8.00
C GLU A 7 -6.97 -4.12 9.28
N PRO A 8 -6.27 -2.96 9.25
CA PRO A 8 -5.96 -2.20 10.46
C PRO A 8 -7.19 -1.69 11.21
N THR A 9 -8.32 -1.48 10.52
CA THR A 9 -9.55 -0.98 11.15
C THR A 9 -10.21 -1.97 12.10
N VAL A 10 -9.91 -3.28 12.01
CA VAL A 10 -10.42 -4.27 12.97
C VAL A 10 -9.69 -4.23 14.31
N ARG A 11 -8.55 -3.51 14.40
CA ARG A 11 -7.82 -3.37 15.64
C ARG A 11 -8.60 -2.48 16.62
N LYS A 12 -9.04 -3.07 17.74
CA LYS A 12 -9.65 -2.31 18.83
C LYS A 12 -8.77 -1.13 19.26
N GLY A 13 -9.37 0.06 19.37
CA GLY A 13 -8.66 1.28 19.75
C GLY A 13 -7.72 1.82 18.66
N ILE A 14 -8.02 1.58 17.37
CA ILE A 14 -7.21 2.11 16.26
C ILE A 14 -7.08 3.63 16.27
N ALA A 15 -8.17 4.36 16.58
CA ALA A 15 -8.12 5.83 16.66
C ALA A 15 -7.21 6.32 17.79
N ASP A 16 -7.19 5.65 18.94
CA ASP A 16 -6.25 5.97 20.02
C ASP A 16 -4.79 5.72 19.60
N LEU A 17 -4.53 4.61 18.89
CA LEU A 17 -3.20 4.33 18.35
C LEU A 17 -2.75 5.43 17.36
N VAL A 18 -3.62 5.85 16.45
CA VAL A 18 -3.34 6.97 15.52
C VAL A 18 -2.96 8.22 16.32
N ARG A 19 -3.75 8.58 17.34
CA ARG A 19 -3.50 9.76 18.18
C ARG A 19 -2.15 9.70 18.87
N ARG A 20 -1.81 8.55 19.45
CA ARG A 20 -0.53 8.34 20.13
C ARG A 20 0.66 8.45 19.18
N ILE A 21 0.53 7.93 17.95
CA ILE A 21 1.59 8.03 16.93
C ILE A 21 1.71 9.47 16.43
N ALA A 22 0.59 10.13 16.12
CA ALA A 22 0.60 11.51 15.61
C ALA A 22 1.20 12.51 16.62
N ALA A 23 1.15 12.20 17.92
CA ALA A 23 1.74 13.01 18.97
C ALA A 23 3.26 12.83 19.15
N VAL A 24 3.90 11.85 18.49
CA VAL A 24 5.34 11.62 18.63
C VAL A 24 6.12 12.68 17.84
N PRO A 25 7.04 13.43 18.49
CA PRO A 25 7.88 14.40 17.79
C PRO A 25 8.66 13.76 16.63
N GLY A 26 8.70 14.44 15.48
CA GLY A 26 9.36 13.96 14.27
C GLY A 26 8.50 13.06 13.37
N ILE A 27 7.25 12.75 13.76
CA ILE A 27 6.28 12.13 12.85
C ILE A 27 5.46 13.21 12.16
N ASP A 28 5.75 13.46 10.87
CA ASP A 28 5.03 14.47 10.09
C ASP A 28 3.63 14.02 9.65
N GLN A 29 3.46 12.71 9.38
CA GLN A 29 2.21 12.17 8.84
C GLN A 29 1.94 10.74 9.35
N VAL A 30 0.67 10.48 9.65
CA VAL A 30 0.14 9.12 9.87
C VAL A 30 -0.79 8.78 8.72
N VAL A 31 -0.47 7.70 8.02
CA VAL A 31 -1.23 7.22 6.85
C VAL A 31 -1.73 5.82 7.13
N MET A 32 -2.89 5.43 6.61
CA MET A 32 -3.41 4.07 6.73
C MET A 32 -3.54 3.41 5.35
N THR A 33 -3.26 2.11 5.24
CA THR A 33 -3.69 1.28 4.11
C THR A 33 -4.76 0.32 4.61
N THR A 34 -5.92 0.30 3.98
CA THR A 34 -7.12 -0.43 4.41
C THR A 34 -7.91 -0.95 3.20
N ASN A 35 -8.71 -1.99 3.38
CA ASN A 35 -9.71 -2.43 2.40
C ASN A 35 -10.92 -1.48 2.33
N GLY A 36 -11.03 -0.51 3.23
CA GLY A 36 -12.07 0.53 3.22
C GLY A 36 -13.41 0.11 3.83
N HIS A 37 -13.59 -1.15 4.20
CA HIS A 37 -14.91 -1.69 4.59
C HIS A 37 -15.50 -1.04 5.85
N LEU A 38 -14.66 -0.63 6.82
CA LEU A 38 -15.08 0.04 8.06
C LEU A 38 -14.82 1.56 8.05
N LEU A 39 -14.44 2.13 6.91
CA LEU A 39 -14.12 3.56 6.84
C LEU A 39 -15.36 4.45 6.94
N ASP A 40 -16.53 3.97 6.57
CA ASP A 40 -17.79 4.71 6.74
C ASP A 40 -18.02 5.11 8.20
N GLU A 41 -17.72 4.21 9.13
CA GLU A 41 -17.81 4.44 10.57
C GLU A 41 -16.56 5.13 11.16
N LEU A 42 -15.37 4.82 10.63
CA LEU A 42 -14.10 5.19 11.28
C LEU A 42 -13.40 6.41 10.68
N ALA A 43 -13.76 6.87 9.48
CA ALA A 43 -13.06 7.96 8.81
C ALA A 43 -12.98 9.24 9.66
N ALA A 44 -14.12 9.71 10.17
CA ALA A 44 -14.17 10.92 11.00
C ALA A 44 -13.42 10.76 12.34
N PRO A 45 -13.62 9.69 13.13
CA PRO A 45 -12.80 9.43 14.33
C PRO A 45 -11.29 9.35 14.06
N LEU A 46 -10.89 8.74 12.94
CA LEU A 46 -9.48 8.62 12.55
C LEU A 46 -8.89 9.97 12.15
N ALA A 47 -9.61 10.78 11.37
CA ALA A 47 -9.21 12.14 11.01
C ALA A 47 -9.03 13.01 12.26
N ALA A 48 -10.02 12.97 13.18
CA ALA A 48 -9.94 13.69 14.46
C ALA A 48 -8.78 13.21 15.35
N ALA A 49 -8.34 11.96 15.20
CA ALA A 49 -7.16 11.43 15.89
C ALA A 49 -5.83 11.86 15.25
N GLY A 50 -5.84 12.55 14.11
CA GLY A 50 -4.63 13.00 13.41
C GLY A 50 -4.21 12.12 12.24
N LEU A 51 -5.08 11.22 11.75
CA LEU A 51 -4.82 10.51 10.49
C LEU A 51 -4.80 11.51 9.34
N SER A 52 -3.77 11.45 8.50
CA SER A 52 -3.57 12.43 7.42
C SER A 52 -4.04 11.93 6.04
N ALA A 53 -4.05 10.62 5.82
CA ALA A 53 -4.42 10.02 4.54
C ALA A 53 -4.78 8.53 4.67
N VAL A 54 -5.57 8.04 3.71
CA VAL A 54 -5.88 6.62 3.54
C VAL A 54 -5.52 6.15 2.13
N ASN A 55 -5.06 4.90 2.04
CA ASN A 55 -4.92 4.16 0.79
C ASN A 55 -5.93 3.02 0.83
N VAL A 56 -6.91 3.05 -0.06
CA VAL A 56 -7.99 2.06 -0.10
C VAL A 56 -7.72 1.07 -1.22
N SER A 57 -7.67 -0.22 -0.88
CA SER A 57 -7.56 -1.29 -1.88
C SER A 57 -8.91 -1.54 -2.55
N ILE A 58 -8.97 -1.37 -3.87
CA ILE A 58 -10.17 -1.56 -4.69
C ILE A 58 -9.76 -2.03 -6.08
N ASP A 59 -9.73 -3.34 -6.28
CA ASP A 59 -9.23 -3.94 -7.52
C ASP A 59 -10.22 -3.89 -8.69
N THR A 60 -11.49 -3.57 -8.44
CA THR A 60 -12.56 -3.57 -9.45
C THR A 60 -13.76 -2.77 -8.98
N LEU A 61 -14.53 -2.22 -9.91
CA LEU A 61 -15.82 -1.56 -9.66
C LEU A 61 -17.02 -2.49 -9.96
N ASP A 62 -16.75 -3.72 -10.40
CA ASP A 62 -17.78 -4.73 -10.61
C ASP A 62 -18.06 -5.50 -9.30
N PRO A 63 -19.30 -5.51 -8.79
CA PRO A 63 -19.60 -6.16 -7.52
C PRO A 63 -19.35 -7.67 -7.50
N GLU A 64 -19.55 -8.37 -8.63
CA GLU A 64 -19.35 -9.81 -8.71
C GLU A 64 -17.87 -10.16 -8.70
N ARG A 65 -17.07 -9.47 -9.52
CA ARG A 65 -15.61 -9.57 -9.54
C ARG A 65 -15.02 -9.18 -8.21
N PHE A 66 -15.51 -8.12 -7.57
CA PHE A 66 -15.06 -7.70 -6.25
C PHE A 66 -15.26 -8.81 -5.23
N ARG A 67 -16.44 -9.44 -5.21
CA ARG A 67 -16.78 -10.55 -4.32
C ARG A 67 -15.88 -11.77 -4.54
N MET A 68 -15.51 -12.05 -5.79
CA MET A 68 -14.58 -13.12 -6.14
C MET A 68 -13.15 -12.83 -5.65
N LEU A 69 -12.65 -11.62 -5.87
CA LEU A 69 -11.28 -11.22 -5.49
C LEU A 69 -11.11 -11.11 -3.97
N THR A 70 -12.11 -10.59 -3.26
CA THR A 70 -12.03 -10.29 -1.82
C THR A 70 -12.57 -11.40 -0.93
N SER A 71 -12.95 -12.56 -1.48
CA SER A 71 -13.54 -13.66 -0.71
C SER A 71 -14.81 -13.26 0.08
N ARG A 72 -15.78 -12.62 -0.61
CA ARG A 72 -17.07 -12.10 -0.08
C ARG A 72 -17.09 -10.68 0.50
N GLY A 73 -16.18 -9.80 0.08
CA GLY A 73 -16.27 -8.38 0.39
C GLY A 73 -17.51 -7.71 -0.22
N ASP A 74 -17.90 -6.59 0.38
CA ASP A 74 -18.99 -5.73 -0.08
C ASP A 74 -18.42 -4.45 -0.69
N LEU A 75 -18.53 -4.33 -2.02
CA LEU A 75 -18.04 -3.16 -2.75
C LEU A 75 -18.74 -1.88 -2.29
N ALA A 76 -20.05 -1.91 -2.06
CA ALA A 76 -20.82 -0.72 -1.68
C ALA A 76 -20.32 -0.14 -0.35
N ARG A 77 -19.92 -0.99 0.60
CA ARG A 77 -19.28 -0.56 1.85
C ARG A 77 -17.94 0.14 1.61
N VAL A 78 -17.13 -0.39 0.70
CA VAL A 78 -15.83 0.23 0.36
C VAL A 78 -16.02 1.58 -0.31
N LEU A 79 -16.96 1.70 -1.25
CA LEU A 79 -17.27 2.99 -1.90
C LEU A 79 -17.76 4.02 -0.87
N ALA A 80 -18.70 3.62 0.00
CA ALA A 80 -19.16 4.48 1.10
C ALA A 80 -18.03 4.88 2.06
N GLY A 81 -17.08 3.98 2.32
CA GLY A 81 -15.90 4.26 3.11
C GLY A 81 -14.95 5.27 2.45
N ILE A 82 -14.80 5.22 1.12
CA ILE A 82 -14.04 6.22 0.36
C ILE A 82 -14.72 7.59 0.48
N ASP A 83 -16.04 7.66 0.30
CA ASP A 83 -16.81 8.90 0.45
C ASP A 83 -16.66 9.50 1.85
N ALA A 84 -16.78 8.66 2.89
CA ALA A 84 -16.61 9.09 4.26
C ALA A 84 -15.20 9.61 4.55
N ALA A 85 -14.16 8.98 3.97
CA ALA A 85 -12.79 9.45 4.11
C ALA A 85 -12.58 10.82 3.46
N VAL A 86 -13.10 11.02 2.26
CA VAL A 86 -13.07 12.32 1.56
C VAL A 86 -13.83 13.38 2.37
N ALA A 87 -15.03 13.07 2.84
CA ALA A 87 -15.85 13.97 3.65
C ALA A 87 -15.19 14.34 4.98
N ALA A 88 -14.42 13.42 5.58
CA ALA A 88 -13.62 13.68 6.78
C ALA A 88 -12.36 14.52 6.52
N GLY A 89 -12.09 14.92 5.27
CA GLY A 89 -10.92 15.70 4.88
C GLY A 89 -9.62 14.89 4.77
N LEU A 90 -9.71 13.56 4.75
CA LEU A 90 -8.54 12.71 4.55
C LEU A 90 -8.13 12.74 3.08
N ARG A 91 -6.83 12.80 2.80
CA ARG A 91 -6.34 12.54 1.44
C ARG A 91 -6.56 11.07 1.11
N VAL A 92 -7.19 10.79 -0.03
CA VAL A 92 -7.50 9.42 -0.46
C VAL A 92 -6.67 9.02 -1.66
N LYS A 93 -6.13 7.81 -1.62
CA LYS A 93 -5.56 7.12 -2.79
C LYS A 93 -6.24 5.78 -2.93
N THR A 94 -6.53 5.37 -4.16
CA THR A 94 -7.00 4.01 -4.43
C THR A 94 -5.85 3.17 -4.96
N ASN A 95 -5.82 1.91 -4.58
CA ASN A 95 -4.83 0.93 -5.05
C ASN A 95 -5.57 -0.23 -5.71
N ALA A 96 -5.14 -0.58 -6.91
CA ALA A 96 -5.58 -1.79 -7.59
C ALA A 96 -4.35 -2.59 -8.06
N VAL A 97 -4.28 -3.88 -7.77
CA VAL A 97 -3.32 -4.77 -8.44
C VAL A 97 -3.83 -5.01 -9.85
N ALA A 98 -3.06 -4.60 -10.86
CA ALA A 98 -3.45 -4.75 -12.25
C ALA A 98 -3.15 -6.17 -12.72
N LEU A 99 -4.21 -6.90 -13.08
CA LEU A 99 -4.17 -8.32 -13.44
C LEU A 99 -4.79 -8.53 -14.82
N ARG A 100 -4.00 -9.10 -15.73
CA ARG A 100 -4.44 -9.41 -17.09
C ARG A 100 -5.61 -10.38 -17.09
N GLY A 101 -6.63 -10.09 -17.89
CA GLY A 101 -7.83 -10.92 -18.01
C GLY A 101 -8.73 -10.92 -16.78
N VAL A 102 -8.41 -10.09 -15.77
CA VAL A 102 -9.18 -9.97 -14.54
C VAL A 102 -9.79 -8.57 -14.45
N ASN A 103 -8.96 -7.53 -14.31
CA ASN A 103 -9.41 -6.13 -14.14
C ASN A 103 -8.69 -5.15 -15.08
N ASP A 104 -7.89 -5.65 -16.03
CA ASP A 104 -7.14 -4.84 -16.99
C ASP A 104 -8.03 -4.03 -17.95
N GLY A 105 -9.27 -4.49 -18.17
CA GLY A 105 -10.31 -3.72 -18.86
C GLY A 105 -10.90 -2.56 -18.05
N GLU A 106 -10.62 -2.46 -16.74
CA GLU A 106 -11.23 -1.48 -15.83
C GLU A 106 -10.31 -0.31 -15.47
N LEU A 107 -9.06 -0.27 -15.97
CA LEU A 107 -8.07 0.73 -15.55
C LEU A 107 -8.57 2.17 -15.74
N LEU A 108 -9.26 2.47 -16.85
CA LEU A 108 -9.86 3.78 -17.08
C LEU A 108 -10.99 4.07 -16.07
N ALA A 109 -11.91 3.12 -15.88
CA ALA A 109 -13.05 3.29 -14.98
C ALA A 109 -12.61 3.52 -13.53
N LEU A 110 -11.58 2.79 -13.08
CA LEU A 110 -10.95 3.00 -11.77
C LEU A 110 -10.31 4.39 -11.64
N CYS A 111 -9.71 4.91 -12.72
CA CYS A 111 -9.19 6.27 -12.73
C CYS A 111 -10.31 7.31 -12.62
N GLU A 112 -11.34 7.19 -13.46
CA GLU A 112 -12.49 8.10 -13.47
C GLU A 112 -13.21 8.12 -12.13
N TYR A 113 -13.42 6.95 -11.54
CA TYR A 113 -13.98 6.83 -10.20
C TYR A 113 -13.12 7.57 -9.17
N ALA A 114 -11.81 7.29 -9.11
CA ALA A 114 -10.93 7.91 -8.12
C ALA A 114 -10.92 9.44 -8.27
N TRP A 115 -10.76 9.96 -9.49
CA TRP A 115 -10.77 11.39 -9.74
C TRP A 115 -12.10 12.06 -9.42
N GLY A 116 -13.22 11.39 -9.68
CA GLY A 116 -14.56 11.87 -9.33
C GLY A 116 -14.75 12.11 -7.83
N HIS A 117 -13.97 11.42 -6.99
CA HIS A 117 -13.98 11.54 -5.53
C HIS A 117 -12.78 12.33 -4.99
N GLY A 118 -12.01 13.00 -5.85
CA GLY A 118 -10.81 13.74 -5.44
C GLY A 118 -9.65 12.85 -4.96
N ALA A 119 -9.72 11.54 -5.24
CA ALA A 119 -8.67 10.58 -4.94
C ALA A 119 -7.66 10.43 -6.09
N VAL A 120 -6.49 9.90 -5.76
CA VAL A 120 -5.46 9.56 -6.77
C VAL A 120 -5.42 8.04 -6.98
N PRO A 121 -5.74 7.54 -8.19
CA PRO A 121 -5.66 6.12 -8.52
C PRO A 121 -4.21 5.67 -8.62
N ARG A 122 -3.93 4.46 -8.14
CA ARG A 122 -2.64 3.80 -8.32
C ARG A 122 -2.81 2.35 -8.71
N PHE A 123 -2.00 1.93 -9.68
CA PHE A 123 -1.96 0.57 -10.15
C PHE A 123 -0.67 -0.11 -9.71
N ILE A 124 -0.78 -1.32 -9.21
CA ILE A 124 0.32 -2.10 -8.68
C ILE A 124 0.57 -3.28 -9.61
N GLU A 125 1.80 -3.42 -10.04
CA GLU A 125 2.25 -4.61 -10.76
C GLU A 125 2.17 -5.84 -9.85
N HIS A 126 1.58 -6.92 -10.35
CA HIS A 126 1.51 -8.17 -9.60
C HIS A 126 2.93 -8.67 -9.29
N MET A 127 3.19 -9.04 -8.04
CA MET A 127 4.49 -9.50 -7.57
C MET A 127 4.36 -10.83 -6.83
N PRO A 128 5.38 -11.70 -6.89
CA PRO A 128 5.34 -13.01 -6.25
C PRO A 128 5.55 -12.86 -4.74
N MET A 129 4.48 -13.13 -4.00
CA MET A 129 4.47 -13.22 -2.54
C MET A 129 4.09 -14.64 -2.11
N SER A 130 4.33 -15.01 -0.86
CA SER A 130 3.93 -16.33 -0.33
C SER A 130 4.50 -17.47 -1.16
N GLU A 131 5.82 -17.48 -1.36
CA GLU A 131 6.52 -18.47 -2.20
C GLU A 131 6.02 -18.51 -3.66
N GLY A 132 5.36 -17.44 -4.12
CA GLY A 132 4.82 -17.35 -5.48
C GLY A 132 3.51 -18.13 -5.69
N GLN A 133 2.85 -18.63 -4.64
CA GLN A 133 1.68 -19.53 -4.74
C GLN A 133 0.52 -19.02 -5.62
N LEU A 134 0.32 -17.70 -5.68
CA LEU A 134 -0.74 -17.07 -6.48
C LEU A 134 -0.19 -16.28 -7.68
N TYR A 135 1.12 -16.34 -7.90
CA TYR A 135 1.77 -15.59 -8.96
C TYR A 135 1.80 -16.39 -10.25
N THR A 136 1.28 -15.79 -11.32
CA THR A 136 1.42 -16.33 -12.67
C THR A 136 1.87 -15.22 -13.61
N THR A 137 2.79 -15.55 -14.51
CA THR A 137 3.25 -14.62 -15.55
C THR A 137 2.13 -14.23 -16.51
N ASP A 138 1.13 -15.11 -16.69
CA ASP A 138 0.00 -14.87 -17.60
C ASP A 138 -0.93 -13.78 -17.06
N ALA A 139 -1.09 -13.69 -15.74
CA ALA A 139 -1.85 -12.62 -15.09
C ALA A 139 -1.05 -11.31 -14.95
N GLU A 140 0.25 -11.32 -15.24
CA GLU A 140 1.14 -10.17 -15.06
C GLU A 140 0.86 -9.06 -16.10
N LEU A 141 0.73 -7.84 -15.59
CA LEU A 141 0.85 -6.61 -16.36
C LEU A 141 2.05 -5.82 -15.86
N SER A 142 3.03 -5.61 -16.73
CA SER A 142 4.18 -4.79 -16.39
C SER A 142 3.79 -3.33 -16.20
N SER A 143 4.61 -2.58 -15.46
CA SER A 143 4.42 -1.13 -15.30
C SER A 143 4.32 -0.39 -16.65
N ALA A 144 5.11 -0.82 -17.65
CA ALA A 144 5.05 -0.30 -19.01
C ALA A 144 3.73 -0.65 -19.71
N GLN A 145 3.23 -1.88 -19.56
CA GLN A 145 1.94 -2.30 -20.14
C GLN A 145 0.76 -1.54 -19.52
N ILE A 146 0.78 -1.35 -18.20
CA ILE A 146 -0.20 -0.53 -17.48
C ILE A 146 -0.19 0.90 -18.03
N ARG A 147 1.01 1.50 -18.18
CA ARG A 147 1.15 2.85 -18.74
C ARG A 147 0.60 2.93 -20.16
N VAL A 148 0.93 1.98 -21.03
CA VAL A 148 0.44 1.95 -22.43
C VAL A 148 -1.09 1.83 -22.47
N ALA A 149 -1.69 0.99 -21.63
CA ALA A 149 -3.14 0.85 -21.55
C ALA A 149 -3.81 2.16 -21.09
N LEU A 150 -3.21 2.83 -20.11
CA LEU A 150 -3.69 4.14 -19.64
C LEU A 150 -3.52 5.22 -20.72
N GLU A 151 -2.39 5.27 -21.43
CA GLU A 151 -2.14 6.23 -22.51
C GLU A 151 -3.12 6.05 -23.67
N ALA A 152 -3.48 4.81 -24.00
CA ALA A 152 -4.49 4.52 -25.03
C ALA A 152 -5.87 5.08 -24.67
N ALA A 153 -6.22 5.11 -23.38
CA ALA A 153 -7.51 5.57 -22.88
C ALA A 153 -7.55 7.07 -22.54
N LEU A 154 -6.45 7.62 -22.02
CA LEU A 154 -6.36 8.95 -21.43
C LEU A 154 -5.59 9.96 -22.30
N GLY A 155 -4.95 9.48 -23.37
CA GLY A 155 -3.96 10.23 -24.12
C GLY A 155 -2.57 10.24 -23.44
N PRO A 156 -1.62 11.01 -23.99
CA PRO A 156 -0.24 11.02 -23.51
C PRO A 156 -0.12 11.34 -22.01
N LEU A 157 0.70 10.55 -21.32
CA LEU A 157 1.02 10.75 -19.92
C LEU A 157 2.42 11.36 -19.77
N THR A 158 2.54 12.35 -18.89
CA THR A 158 3.82 12.98 -18.56
C THR A 158 4.24 12.58 -17.16
N ALA A 159 5.52 12.28 -16.96
CA ALA A 159 6.05 12.00 -15.62
C ALA A 159 5.82 13.22 -14.72
N SER A 160 5.31 12.98 -13.51
CA SER A 160 5.05 14.02 -12.52
C SER A 160 6.04 13.83 -11.37
N ASP A 161 7.19 14.47 -11.45
CA ASP A 161 8.15 14.50 -10.35
C ASP A 161 7.56 15.31 -9.19
N ARG A 162 7.33 14.65 -8.05
CA ARG A 162 6.95 15.30 -6.79
C ARG A 162 7.89 14.90 -5.67
N PRO A 163 9.18 15.29 -5.72
CA PRO A 163 10.12 14.99 -4.65
C PRO A 163 9.56 15.46 -3.31
N GLY A 164 9.44 14.53 -2.34
CA GLY A 164 9.01 14.82 -0.96
C GLY A 164 7.51 14.95 -0.67
N GLN A 165 6.61 15.01 -1.67
CA GLN A 165 5.16 15.17 -1.41
C GLN A 165 4.40 13.83 -1.24
N ASP A 166 4.94 12.74 -1.83
CA ASP A 166 4.50 11.37 -1.59
C ASP A 166 5.71 10.43 -1.58
N PRO A 167 6.34 10.15 -0.42
CA PRO A 167 7.53 9.29 -0.31
C PRO A 167 7.20 7.80 -0.51
N GLY A 168 6.22 7.49 -1.36
CA GLY A 168 5.74 6.15 -1.66
C GLY A 168 6.42 5.55 -2.90
N PRO A 169 6.26 4.24 -3.13
CA PRO A 169 6.89 3.53 -4.25
C PRO A 169 6.27 3.82 -5.63
N ALA A 170 5.29 4.71 -5.70
CA ALA A 170 4.55 4.98 -6.93
C ALA A 170 5.29 6.02 -7.77
N ARG A 171 5.51 5.70 -9.05
CA ARG A 171 5.85 6.71 -10.05
C ARG A 171 4.57 7.36 -10.52
N HIS A 172 4.51 8.68 -10.43
CA HIS A 172 3.31 9.44 -10.74
C HIS A 172 3.36 9.97 -12.17
N TRP A 173 2.21 9.93 -12.82
CA TRP A 173 1.99 10.37 -14.18
C TRP A 173 0.83 11.35 -14.21
N ARG A 174 0.86 12.28 -15.16
CA ARG A 174 -0.15 13.32 -15.32
C ARG A 174 -0.72 13.33 -16.73
N THR A 175 -2.05 13.40 -16.83
CA THR A 175 -2.76 13.60 -18.09
C THR A 175 -2.63 15.06 -18.55
N ALA A 176 -2.95 15.33 -19.83
CA ALA A 176 -3.01 16.70 -20.34
C ALA A 176 -3.97 17.62 -19.57
N SER A 177 -5.03 17.05 -18.97
CA SER A 177 -5.99 17.79 -18.14
C SER A 177 -5.50 18.01 -16.70
N GLY A 178 -4.26 17.64 -16.38
CA GLY A 178 -3.67 17.80 -15.05
C GLY A 178 -4.05 16.73 -14.02
N ARG A 179 -4.80 15.69 -14.40
CA ARG A 179 -5.19 14.58 -13.49
C ARG A 179 -4.02 13.63 -13.27
N GLU A 180 -3.89 13.08 -12.06
CA GLU A 180 -2.72 12.29 -11.64
C GLU A 180 -3.07 10.79 -11.50
N VAL A 181 -2.16 9.92 -11.92
CA VAL A 181 -2.25 8.45 -11.74
C VAL A 181 -0.88 7.91 -11.32
N GLY A 182 -0.83 6.98 -10.37
CA GLY A 182 0.40 6.33 -9.93
C GLY A 182 0.54 4.91 -10.49
N ILE A 183 1.78 4.51 -10.75
CA ILE A 183 2.12 3.12 -11.08
C ILE A 183 3.21 2.65 -10.11
N ILE A 184 2.98 1.53 -9.44
CA ILE A 184 3.90 0.90 -8.50
C ILE A 184 4.44 -0.36 -9.18
N SER A 185 5.73 -0.33 -9.53
CA SER A 185 6.42 -1.47 -10.13
C SER A 185 7.25 -2.19 -9.09
N ALA A 186 6.96 -3.47 -8.88
CA ALA A 186 7.70 -4.34 -7.96
C ALA A 186 8.49 -5.42 -8.70
N MET A 187 8.28 -5.59 -10.01
CA MET A 187 8.97 -6.59 -10.83
C MET A 187 9.85 -5.92 -11.87
N THR A 188 9.25 -5.19 -12.80
CA THR A 188 9.94 -4.77 -14.03
C THR A 188 10.80 -3.53 -13.90
N ASP A 189 10.49 -2.67 -12.92
CA ASP A 189 11.18 -1.38 -12.71
C ASP A 189 11.14 -0.99 -11.23
N HIS A 190 11.69 -1.87 -10.38
CA HIS A 190 11.59 -1.76 -8.92
C HIS A 190 12.30 -0.51 -8.36
N PHE A 191 11.84 -0.02 -7.20
CA PHE A 191 12.30 1.21 -6.53
C PHE A 191 13.27 0.93 -5.36
N CYS A 192 13.98 -0.20 -5.37
CA CYS A 192 14.79 -0.62 -4.22
C CYS A 192 15.90 0.38 -3.84
N ASP A 193 16.53 1.01 -4.83
CA ASP A 193 17.64 1.97 -4.64
C ASP A 193 17.22 3.19 -3.80
N ASP A 194 15.97 3.62 -3.93
CA ASP A 194 15.41 4.77 -3.18
C ASP A 194 14.54 4.32 -1.98
N CYS A 195 14.52 3.02 -1.65
CA CYS A 195 13.62 2.49 -0.64
C CYS A 195 14.08 2.82 0.78
N ASN A 196 13.38 3.73 1.44
CA ASN A 196 13.61 4.13 2.84
C ASN A 196 12.69 3.43 3.86
N ARG A 197 12.02 2.34 3.47
CA ARG A 197 10.99 1.70 4.31
C ARG A 197 11.54 0.63 5.25
N LEU A 198 10.97 0.60 6.45
CA LEU A 198 11.03 -0.47 7.43
C LEU A 198 9.61 -0.91 7.77
N ARG A 199 9.42 -2.15 8.22
CA ARG A 199 8.11 -2.73 8.55
C ARG A 199 8.17 -3.39 9.92
N LEU A 200 7.23 -3.03 10.79
CA LEU A 200 7.02 -3.72 12.06
C LEU A 200 5.77 -4.59 11.94
N THR A 201 5.90 -5.89 12.16
CA THR A 201 4.76 -6.82 12.12
C THR A 201 3.88 -6.66 13.36
N ALA A 202 2.67 -7.24 13.30
CA ALA A 202 1.79 -7.31 14.47
C ALA A 202 2.38 -8.16 15.62
N THR A 203 3.29 -9.09 15.31
CA THR A 203 4.06 -9.86 16.31
C THR A 203 5.23 -9.08 16.90
N GLY A 204 5.57 -7.91 16.35
CA GLY A 204 6.64 -7.04 16.84
C GLY A 204 8.02 -7.35 16.26
N ASP A 205 8.06 -7.95 15.08
CA ASP A 205 9.27 -8.24 14.32
C ASP A 205 9.53 -7.12 13.30
N LEU A 206 10.75 -6.60 13.29
CA LEU A 206 11.19 -5.55 12.39
C LEU A 206 11.83 -6.16 11.14
N HIS A 207 11.22 -5.93 9.99
CA HIS A 207 11.77 -6.27 8.68
C HIS A 207 12.30 -5.03 7.97
N ALA A 208 13.50 -5.15 7.39
CA ALA A 208 14.08 -4.11 6.55
C ALA A 208 13.56 -4.13 5.10
N CYS A 209 12.95 -5.24 4.67
CA CYS A 209 12.43 -5.42 3.32
C CYS A 209 11.12 -6.23 3.31
N LEU A 210 10.23 -5.91 2.36
CA LEU A 210 9.05 -6.73 2.08
C LEU A 210 9.44 -8.10 1.51
N GLY A 211 10.45 -8.15 0.65
CA GLY A 211 10.83 -9.34 -0.12
C GLY A 211 11.83 -10.30 0.54
N HIS A 212 12.23 -10.07 1.79
CA HIS A 212 13.15 -10.96 2.53
C HIS A 212 12.58 -11.33 3.88
N ASP A 213 12.69 -12.59 4.29
CA ASP A 213 12.13 -13.07 5.57
C ASP A 213 12.92 -12.62 6.81
N ASP A 214 14.16 -12.14 6.62
CA ASP A 214 15.03 -11.61 7.67
C ASP A 214 14.29 -10.58 8.57
N ALA A 215 14.36 -10.78 9.89
CA ALA A 215 13.68 -9.94 10.88
C ALA A 215 14.44 -9.86 12.21
N ILE A 216 14.20 -8.78 12.96
CA ILE A 216 14.68 -8.60 14.34
C ILE A 216 13.48 -8.37 15.27
N SER A 217 13.31 -9.20 16.30
CA SER A 217 12.20 -9.07 17.26
C SER A 217 12.42 -7.90 18.23
N LEU A 218 11.81 -6.74 17.94
CA LEU A 218 11.82 -5.60 18.86
C LEU A 218 10.94 -5.85 20.09
N ARG A 219 9.90 -6.67 19.93
CA ARG A 219 9.06 -7.12 21.05
C ARG A 219 9.91 -7.81 22.11
N ASP A 220 10.76 -8.75 21.70
CA ASP A 220 11.52 -9.53 22.67
C ASP A 220 12.59 -8.67 23.33
N VAL A 221 13.25 -7.76 22.61
CA VAL A 221 14.14 -6.73 23.20
C VAL A 221 13.42 -5.98 24.33
N LEU A 222 12.20 -5.49 24.09
CA LEU A 222 11.44 -4.76 25.12
C LEU A 222 10.97 -5.67 26.28
N ARG A 223 10.53 -6.90 25.98
CA ARG A 223 9.95 -7.81 26.98
C ARG A 223 10.98 -8.49 27.88
N THR A 224 12.24 -8.58 27.46
CA THR A 224 13.34 -9.09 28.30
C THR A 224 14.01 -8.01 29.13
N GLY A 225 13.46 -6.79 29.16
CA GLY A 225 13.97 -5.68 29.96
C GLY A 225 15.03 -4.83 29.25
N GLY A 226 15.12 -4.92 27.92
CA GLY A 226 15.98 -4.06 27.12
C GLY A 226 15.61 -2.58 27.24
N THR A 227 16.63 -1.75 27.10
CA THR A 227 16.53 -0.28 27.16
C THR A 227 16.11 0.32 25.83
N GLU A 228 15.82 1.62 25.81
CA GLU A 228 15.61 2.37 24.56
C GLU A 228 16.83 2.26 23.62
N ASP A 229 18.04 2.32 24.17
CA ASP A 229 19.28 2.17 23.40
C ASP A 229 19.41 0.79 22.76
N ASP A 230 18.90 -0.27 23.41
CA ASP A 230 18.85 -1.61 22.81
C ASP A 230 17.92 -1.66 21.60
N VAL A 231 16.77 -0.99 21.68
CA VAL A 231 15.83 -0.87 20.55
C VAL A 231 16.46 -0.08 19.41
N VAL A 232 17.12 1.04 19.71
CA VAL A 232 17.83 1.85 18.70
C VAL A 232 18.93 1.03 18.02
N ARG A 233 19.73 0.27 18.79
CA ARG A 233 20.75 -0.64 18.23
C ARG A 233 20.14 -1.70 17.32
N ALA A 234 19.03 -2.31 17.73
CA ALA A 234 18.33 -3.30 16.92
C ALA A 234 17.80 -2.72 15.60
N ILE A 235 17.22 -1.52 15.64
CA ILE A 235 16.77 -0.81 14.43
C ILE A 235 17.96 -0.48 13.52
N ALA A 236 19.04 0.07 14.07
CA ALA A 236 20.25 0.36 13.32
C ALA A 236 20.82 -0.89 12.64
N ALA A 237 20.89 -2.02 13.34
CA ALA A 237 21.34 -3.30 12.79
C ALA A 237 20.46 -3.76 11.60
N ALA A 238 19.13 -3.64 11.71
CA ALA A 238 18.22 -3.95 10.61
C ALA A 238 18.45 -3.06 9.39
N VAL A 239 18.66 -1.75 9.61
CA VAL A 239 18.93 -0.79 8.53
C VAL A 239 20.26 -1.08 7.85
N THR A 240 21.33 -1.31 8.62
CA THR A 240 22.66 -1.61 8.06
C THR A 240 22.72 -2.97 7.36
N GLY A 241 21.90 -3.93 7.82
CA GLY A 241 21.77 -5.25 7.19
C GLY A 241 20.83 -5.26 5.98
N LYS A 242 20.20 -4.13 5.63
CA LYS A 242 19.27 -4.05 4.50
C LYS A 242 20.01 -4.33 3.20
N ARG A 243 19.57 -5.37 2.49
CA ARG A 243 20.08 -5.73 1.16
C ARG A 243 19.70 -4.66 0.14
N ALA A 244 20.48 -4.56 -0.94
CA ALA A 244 20.26 -3.58 -2.01
C ALA A 244 18.86 -3.66 -2.64
N GLY A 245 18.29 -4.86 -2.75
CA GLY A 245 16.94 -5.07 -3.28
C GLY A 245 16.39 -6.46 -2.99
N HIS A 246 15.15 -6.70 -3.41
CA HIS A 246 14.61 -8.06 -3.49
C HIS A 246 15.14 -8.78 -4.72
N VAL A 247 14.96 -10.09 -4.77
CA VAL A 247 15.41 -10.97 -5.87
C VAL A 247 14.23 -11.66 -6.55
N PHE A 248 13.05 -11.02 -6.55
CA PHE A 248 11.86 -11.54 -7.23
C PHE A 248 12.14 -11.84 -8.69
N GLU A 249 11.83 -13.07 -9.08
CA GLU A 249 11.90 -13.52 -10.46
C GLU A 249 10.50 -13.74 -11.02
N ARG A 250 10.37 -13.65 -12.35
CA ARG A 250 9.11 -13.97 -13.05
C ARG A 250 8.74 -15.46 -12.96
N THR A 251 9.65 -16.31 -12.49
CA THR A 251 9.38 -17.71 -12.15
C THR A 251 8.62 -17.86 -10.82
N GLY A 252 8.47 -16.77 -10.06
CA GLY A 252 8.03 -16.79 -8.66
C GLY A 252 9.17 -17.03 -7.66
N ALA A 253 10.37 -17.38 -8.13
CA ALA A 253 11.54 -17.56 -7.28
C ALA A 253 11.95 -16.24 -6.60
N GLY A 254 12.62 -16.36 -5.46
CA GLY A 254 13.03 -15.20 -4.66
C GLY A 254 11.89 -14.54 -3.88
N ALA A 255 10.66 -15.03 -3.99
CA ALA A 255 9.54 -14.64 -3.15
C ALA A 255 9.77 -15.05 -1.69
N PRO A 256 9.38 -14.22 -0.71
CA PRO A 256 9.50 -14.59 0.69
C PRO A 256 8.43 -15.62 1.06
N GLY A 257 8.68 -16.41 2.10
CA GLY A 257 7.72 -17.39 2.60
C GLY A 257 6.49 -16.76 3.24
N LYS A 258 6.66 -15.57 3.82
CA LYS A 258 5.57 -14.84 4.50
C LYS A 258 4.47 -14.34 3.55
N HIS A 259 3.26 -14.31 4.08
CA HIS A 259 2.13 -13.66 3.41
C HIS A 259 2.22 -12.14 3.49
N MET A 260 1.85 -11.47 2.40
CA MET A 260 1.86 -10.01 2.35
C MET A 260 1.01 -9.37 3.46
N ILE A 261 -0.14 -10.00 3.75
CA ILE A 261 -1.08 -9.61 4.82
C ILE A 261 -0.47 -9.67 6.23
N SER A 262 0.60 -10.44 6.47
CA SER A 262 1.22 -10.52 7.80
C SER A 262 2.23 -9.40 8.07
N ILE A 263 2.64 -8.66 7.03
CA ILE A 263 3.67 -7.61 7.09
C ILE A 263 3.18 -6.25 6.55
N GLY A 264 1.87 -6.12 6.34
CA GLY A 264 1.23 -4.86 6.02
C GLY A 264 1.36 -4.43 4.56
N GLY A 265 1.17 -5.37 3.64
CA GLY A 265 0.96 -5.08 2.22
C GLY A 265 -0.44 -5.46 1.80
#